data_AF-A0A9N9V698-F1
#
_entry.id   AF-A0A9N9V698-F1
#
_cell.length_a   1.000
_cell.length_b   1.000
_cell.length_c   1.000
_cell.angle_alpha   90.00
_cell.angle_beta   90.00
_cell.angle_gamma   90.00
#
_symmetry.space_group_name_H-M   'P 1'
#
loop_
_entity.id
_entity.type
_entity.pdbx_description
1 polymer ?
#
loop_
_entity_poly.entity_id
_entity_poly.type
_entity_poly.pdbx_seq_one_letter_code
_entity_poly.pdbx_strand_id
1 'polypeptide(L)'
;MTSIPIAQGNPAHLLPPSWKTQVTAWLAEDTPSFDYGGYVVGEGERTATLWGKSDGIIAGRPFFDEVFTQCGCTVEWHAQDGDAIATSRHDGGKMRVATVRGPV
;
A
#
# COMPACT_ATOMS: atom_id res chain seq x y z
N MET A 1 -24.71 0.40 20.69
CA MET A 1 -23.91 0.03 19.50
C MET A 1 -23.24 1.29 18.99
N THR A 2 -21.97 1.50 19.34
CA THR A 2 -21.15 2.58 18.78
C THR A 2 -20.87 2.27 17.32
N SER A 3 -21.26 3.15 16.41
CA SER A 3 -20.96 3.01 14.98
C SER A 3 -19.44 3.04 14.79
N ILE A 4 -18.89 2.01 14.14
CA ILE A 4 -17.47 1.97 13.77
C ILE A 4 -17.24 3.10 12.75
N PRO A 5 -16.18 3.94 12.88
CA PRO A 5 -15.93 5.09 12.00
C PRO A 5 -16.00 4.75 10.50
N ILE A 6 -15.61 3.53 10.13
CA ILE A 6 -15.65 3.05 8.75
C ILE A 6 -17.06 2.95 8.15
N ALA A 7 -18.09 2.86 8.99
CA ALA A 7 -19.48 2.84 8.56
C ALA A 7 -20.01 4.23 8.16
N GLN A 8 -19.26 5.30 8.43
CA GLN A 8 -19.67 6.69 8.22
C GLN A 8 -19.13 7.29 6.90
N GLY A 9 -18.20 6.62 6.23
CA GLY A 9 -17.57 7.08 4.99
C GLY A 9 -16.14 6.57 4.85
N ASN A 10 -15.43 7.01 3.81
CA ASN A 10 -14.03 6.67 3.61
C ASN A 10 -13.13 7.42 4.62
N PRO A 11 -12.46 6.73 5.57
CA PRO A 11 -11.60 7.39 6.55
C PRO A 11 -10.44 8.18 5.94
N ALA A 12 -10.04 7.87 4.70
CA ALA A 12 -9.02 8.63 3.98
C ALA A 12 -9.35 10.12 3.86
N HIS A 13 -10.64 10.48 3.85
CA HIS A 13 -11.08 11.87 3.77
C HIS A 13 -10.82 12.68 5.05
N LEU A 14 -10.43 12.02 6.15
CA LEU A 14 -10.00 12.69 7.38
C LEU A 14 -8.55 13.18 7.29
N LEU A 15 -7.77 12.68 6.35
CA LEU A 15 -6.34 12.96 6.26
C LEU A 15 -6.12 14.32 5.56
N PRO A 16 -5.50 15.31 6.21
CA PRO A 16 -5.25 16.62 5.61
C PRO A 16 -4.14 16.52 4.56
N PRO A 17 -4.20 17.19 3.40
CA PRO A 17 -3.20 17.04 2.33
C PRO A 17 -1.72 17.17 2.75
N SER A 18 -1.44 17.86 3.85
CA SER A 18 -0.11 18.02 4.43
C SER A 18 0.57 16.72 4.87
N TRP A 19 -0.16 15.63 5.12
CA TRP A 19 0.47 14.38 5.57
C TRP A 19 1.39 13.75 4.49
N LYS A 20 1.19 14.08 3.21
CA LYS A 20 1.95 13.51 2.09
C LYS A 20 3.45 13.80 2.15
N THR A 21 3.85 14.92 2.76
CA THR A 21 5.28 15.24 2.96
C THR A 21 5.97 14.25 3.89
N GLN A 22 5.22 13.60 4.78
CA GLN A 22 5.74 12.54 5.64
C GLN A 22 6.17 11.30 4.82
N VAL A 23 5.45 10.98 3.75
CA VAL A 23 5.83 9.88 2.84
C VAL A 23 7.12 10.20 2.11
N THR A 24 7.28 11.44 1.64
CA THR A 24 8.53 11.89 1.03
C THR A 24 9.70 11.79 2.02
N ALA A 25 9.47 12.13 3.29
CA ALA A 25 10.48 11.97 4.33
C ALA A 25 10.85 10.50 4.57
N TRP A 26 9.89 9.57 4.56
CA TRP A 26 10.16 8.12 4.69
C TRP A 26 10.97 7.58 3.50
N LEU A 27 10.68 8.03 2.28
CA LEU A 27 11.46 7.63 1.09
C LEU A 27 12.91 8.14 1.17
N ALA A 28 13.10 9.39 1.60
CA ALA A 28 14.43 9.97 1.79
C ALA A 28 15.22 9.32 2.94
N GLU A 29 14.53 8.85 3.98
CA GLU A 29 15.12 8.10 5.09
C GLU A 29 15.67 6.74 4.64
N ASP A 30 14.93 6.01 3.80
CA ASP A 30 15.32 4.67 3.32
C ASP A 30 16.47 4.72 2.30
N THR A 31 16.50 5.76 1.45
CA THR A 31 17.58 5.99 0.49
C THR A 31 18.23 7.37 0.70
N PRO A 32 19.13 7.51 1.69
CA PRO A 32 19.76 8.79 2.00
C PRO A 32 20.83 9.22 0.97
N SER A 33 21.20 8.33 0.04
CA SER A 33 22.21 8.61 -0.98
C SER A 33 21.82 7.98 -2.34
N PHE A 34 22.58 7.00 -2.84
CA PHE A 34 22.30 6.33 -4.09
C PHE A 34 21.61 5.00 -3.88
N ASP A 35 20.59 4.74 -4.71
CA ASP A 35 19.97 3.42 -4.83
C ASP A 35 20.73 2.58 -5.86
N TYR A 36 21.69 1.80 -5.36
CA TYR A 36 22.43 0.84 -6.19
C TYR A 36 21.54 -0.32 -6.67
N GLY A 37 20.47 -0.64 -5.94
CA GLY A 37 19.51 -1.67 -6.31
C GLY A 37 18.77 -1.28 -7.57
N GLY A 38 18.12 -0.10 -7.57
CA GLY A 38 17.46 0.47 -8.74
C GLY A 38 18.39 0.60 -9.94
N TYR A 39 19.65 1.02 -9.73
CA TYR A 39 20.65 1.10 -10.81
C TYR A 39 20.88 -0.23 -11.54
N VAL A 40 20.96 -1.35 -10.81
CA VAL A 40 21.23 -2.67 -11.39
C VAL A 40 19.97 -3.29 -12.00
N VAL A 41 18.80 -3.04 -11.41
CA VAL A 41 17.54 -3.65 -11.86
C VAL A 41 16.98 -2.94 -13.11
N GLY A 42 17.19 -1.62 -13.22
CA GLY A 42 16.78 -0.81 -14.37
C GLY A 42 15.28 -0.50 -14.44
N GLU A 43 14.87 0.30 -15.41
CA GLU A 43 13.57 1.00 -15.40
C GLU A 43 12.41 0.28 -16.13
N GLY A 44 12.53 -1.03 -16.37
CA GLY A 44 11.51 -1.77 -17.13
C GLY A 44 10.17 -1.87 -16.40
N GLU A 45 9.04 -1.85 -17.10
CA GLU A 45 7.74 -2.00 -16.44
C GLU A 45 7.57 -3.41 -15.83
N ARG A 46 7.09 -3.49 -14.59
CA ARG A 46 6.85 -4.75 -13.86
C ARG A 46 5.51 -4.72 -13.13
N THR A 47 5.12 -5.89 -12.65
CA THR A 47 3.89 -6.09 -11.88
C THR A 47 4.19 -6.90 -10.63
N ALA A 48 3.74 -6.41 -9.48
CA ALA A 48 3.90 -7.06 -8.18
C ALA A 48 2.55 -7.26 -7.50
N THR A 49 2.47 -8.22 -6.58
CA THR A 49 1.27 -8.48 -5.77
C THR A 49 1.55 -8.19 -4.30
N LEU A 50 0.70 -7.38 -3.67
CA LEU A 50 0.67 -7.19 -2.23
C LEU A 50 -0.10 -8.34 -1.59
N TRP A 51 0.53 -9.06 -0.66
CA TRP A 51 -0.04 -10.23 0.00
C TRP A 51 -0.35 -9.95 1.48
N GLY A 52 -1.57 -10.24 1.90
CA GLY A 52 -1.93 -10.39 3.31
C GLY A 52 -1.54 -11.79 3.81
N LYS A 53 -0.56 -11.87 4.70
CA LYS A 53 0.07 -13.14 5.14
C LYS A 53 -0.29 -13.58 6.55
N SER A 54 -1.15 -12.83 7.23
CA SER A 54 -1.65 -13.13 8.56
C SER A 54 -3.07 -12.63 8.70
N ASP A 55 -3.85 -13.27 9.56
CA ASP A 55 -5.20 -12.80 9.87
C ASP A 55 -5.14 -11.40 10.52
N GLY A 56 -6.08 -10.54 10.15
CA GLY A 56 -6.09 -9.15 10.61
C GLY A 56 -7.09 -8.29 9.85
N ILE A 57 -7.05 -6.98 10.09
CA ILE A 57 -7.88 -5.99 9.40
C ILE A 57 -6.98 -5.13 8.53
N ILE A 58 -7.37 -4.93 7.27
CA ILE A 58 -6.65 -4.06 6.33
C ILE A 58 -6.79 -2.61 6.79
N ALA A 59 -5.68 -1.87 6.82
CA ALA A 59 -5.66 -0.46 7.12
C ALA A 59 -4.47 0.21 6.43
N GLY A 60 -4.62 1.51 6.15
CA GLY A 60 -3.50 2.33 5.68
C GLY A 60 -3.40 2.43 4.16
N ARG A 61 -4.44 2.03 3.42
CA ARG A 61 -4.50 2.19 1.95
C ARG A 61 -4.04 3.57 1.45
N PRO A 62 -4.48 4.71 2.04
CA PRO A 62 -4.07 6.02 1.54
C PRO A 62 -2.55 6.23 1.59
N PHE A 63 -1.89 5.76 2.66
CA PHE A 63 -0.44 5.89 2.83
C PHE A 63 0.31 5.02 1.83
N PHE A 64 -0.16 3.79 1.60
CA PHE A 64 0.39 2.90 0.58
C PHE A 64 0.25 3.51 -0.82
N ASP A 65 -0.93 4.05 -1.14
CA ASP A 65 -1.19 4.69 -2.44
C ASP A 65 -0.25 5.87 -2.68
N GLU A 66 0.01 6.70 -1.66
CA GLU A 66 0.91 7.84 -1.80
C GLU A 66 2.38 7.41 -1.99
N VAL A 67 2.85 6.37 -1.29
CA VAL A 67 4.20 5.80 -1.52
C VAL A 67 4.36 5.42 -2.98
N PHE A 68 3.44 4.60 -3.50
CA PHE A 68 3.53 4.12 -4.88
C PHE A 68 3.27 5.21 -5.92
N THR A 69 2.46 6.22 -5.58
CA THR A 69 2.29 7.41 -6.44
C THR A 69 3.60 8.18 -6.58
N GLN A 70 4.31 8.43 -5.48
CA GLN A 70 5.61 9.13 -5.52
C GLN A 70 6.70 8.30 -6.25
N CYS A 71 6.58 6.96 -6.23
CA CYS A 71 7.44 6.05 -7.00
C CYS A 71 6.98 5.81 -8.45
N GLY A 72 6.03 6.58 -8.98
CA GLY A 72 5.58 6.45 -10.38
C GLY A 72 4.84 5.14 -10.70
N CYS A 73 4.27 4.50 -9.68
CA CYS A 73 3.53 3.25 -9.80
C CYS A 73 2.01 3.49 -9.73
N THR A 74 1.25 2.50 -10.16
CA THR A 74 -0.21 2.43 -10.04
C THR A 74 -0.61 1.24 -9.19
N VAL A 75 -1.69 1.38 -8.41
CA VAL A 75 -2.18 0.35 -7.50
C VAL A 75 -3.63 -0.02 -7.83
N GLU A 76 -3.86 -1.30 -8.07
CA GLU A 76 -5.18 -1.91 -8.23
C GLU A 76 -5.51 -2.71 -6.96
N TRP A 77 -6.48 -2.23 -6.18
CA TRP A 77 -6.89 -2.85 -4.92
C TRP A 77 -7.94 -3.95 -5.14
N HIS A 78 -7.78 -5.07 -4.42
CA HIS A 78 -8.73 -6.21 -4.39
C HIS A 78 -9.46 -6.34 -3.06
N ALA A 79 -9.16 -5.43 -2.12
CA ALA A 79 -9.78 -5.34 -0.79
C ALA A 79 -9.76 -3.88 -0.30
N GLN A 80 -10.62 -3.56 0.66
CA GLN A 80 -10.75 -2.23 1.24
C GLN A 80 -10.18 -2.11 2.66
N ASP A 81 -9.91 -0.87 3.09
CA ASP A 81 -9.64 -0.62 4.51
C ASP A 81 -10.84 -1.10 5.32
N GLY A 82 -10.57 -1.80 6.42
CA GLY A 82 -11.56 -2.47 7.26
C GLY A 82 -11.92 -3.89 6.87
N ASP A 83 -11.56 -4.35 5.67
CA ASP A 83 -11.77 -5.75 5.29
C ASP A 83 -10.88 -6.67 6.12
N ALA A 84 -11.40 -7.85 6.44
CA ALA A 84 -10.65 -8.87 7.16
C ALA A 84 -9.75 -9.67 6.20
N ILE A 85 -8.48 -9.82 6.55
CA ILE A 85 -7.61 -10.85 5.99
C ILE A 85 -7.91 -12.14 6.77
N ALA A 86 -8.32 -13.17 6.06
CA ALA A 86 -8.55 -14.51 6.62
C ALA A 86 -7.72 -15.53 5.84
N THR A 87 -6.46 -15.69 6.23
CA THR A 87 -5.48 -16.57 5.57
C THR A 87 -5.93 -18.02 5.50
N SER A 88 -6.70 -18.48 6.49
CA SER A 88 -7.31 -19.81 6.53
C SER A 88 -8.33 -20.06 5.40
N ARG A 89 -8.85 -19.00 4.76
CA ARG A 89 -9.85 -19.07 3.68
C ARG A 89 -9.24 -18.98 2.28
N HIS A 90 -7.92 -18.85 2.17
CA HIS A 90 -7.24 -18.70 0.88
C HIS A 90 -6.22 -19.81 0.65
N ASP A 91 -6.25 -20.38 -0.56
CA ASP A 91 -5.28 -21.37 -1.01
C ASP A 91 -3.86 -20.79 -0.93
N GLY A 92 -2.96 -21.50 -0.24
CA GLY A 92 -1.59 -21.04 0.00
C GLY A 92 -1.41 -20.09 1.19
N GLY A 93 -2.44 -19.93 2.04
CA GLY A 93 -2.31 -19.23 3.33
C GLY A 93 -2.08 -17.73 3.22
N LYS A 94 -2.43 -17.12 2.08
CA LYS A 94 -2.24 -15.68 1.84
C LYS A 94 -3.38 -15.11 0.98
N MET A 95 -3.80 -13.90 1.31
CA MET A 95 -4.82 -13.16 0.58
C MET A 95 -4.15 -12.18 -0.39
N ARG A 96 -4.60 -12.13 -1.65
CA ARG A 96 -4.17 -11.10 -2.61
C ARG A 96 -4.89 -9.80 -2.28
N VAL A 97 -4.15 -8.79 -1.82
CA VAL A 97 -4.71 -7.51 -1.34
C VAL A 97 -4.69 -6.44 -2.44
N ALA A 98 -3.57 -6.30 -3.15
CA ALA A 98 -3.43 -5.32 -4.23
C ALA A 98 -2.48 -5.83 -5.32
N THR A 99 -2.53 -5.18 -6.48
CA THR A 99 -1.54 -5.34 -7.56
C THR A 99 -0.95 -4.00 -7.89
N VAL A 100 0.38 -3.95 -7.94
CA VAL A 100 1.15 -2.75 -8.22
C VAL A 100 1.80 -2.90 -9.58
N ARG A 101 1.77 -1.84 -10.40
CA ARG A 101 2.44 -1.79 -11.70
C ARG A 101 3.24 -0.50 -11.82
N GLY A 102 4.45 -0.58 -12.36
CA GLY A 102 5.33 0.57 -12.53
C GLY A 102 6.74 0.17 -12.93
N PRO A 103 7.68 1.13 -13.00
CA PRO A 103 9.10 0.85 -13.22
C PRO A 103 9.67 0.02 -12.05
N VAL A 104 10.72 -0.75 -12.32
CA VAL A 104 11.54 -1.40 -11.28
C VAL A 104 12.58 -0.45 -10.72
#